data_AF-A0A0R2NWV0-F1
#
_entry.id   AF-A0A0R2NWV0-F1
#
_cell.length_a   1.000
_cell.length_b   1.000
_cell.length_c   1.000
_cell.angle_alpha   90.00
_cell.angle_beta   90.00
_cell.angle_gamma   90.00
#
_symmetry.space_group_name_H-M   'P 1'
#
loop_
_entity.id
_entity.type
_entity.pdbx_description
1 polymer ?
#
loop_
_entity_poly.entity_id
_entity_poly.type
_entity_poly.pdbx_seq_one_letter_code
_entity_poly.pdbx_strand_id
1 'polypeptide(L)'
;MQLVDTLKIKSYEKIKEFLNQEHVGRISSIDVNGFPQIIPMNFIFLNDAVYIHSHVKGEKLDNISKNNKVGFEADRELEFLPSYFEDPHNASLADTLYISVVIKGIASLVSDRDEKTLALNGLMEKYQPEGYYDPLQSNMRVLNAVSVIKITPQTLDGKYKIGQHMNSKDRMNLAQKILKKNSPTAKNTLKIMGFEEIDCELRMVDEPIW
;
A
#
# COMPACT_ATOMS: atom_id res chain seq x y z
N MET A 1 -5.54 -14.02 -3.41
CA MET A 1 -5.94 -14.08 -1.98
C MET A 1 -7.38 -14.60 -1.91
N GLN A 2 -7.77 -15.43 -0.94
CA GLN A 2 -9.20 -15.71 -0.74
C GLN A 2 -9.79 -14.55 0.07
N LEU A 3 -10.57 -13.70 -0.58
CA LEU A 3 -11.22 -12.54 0.04
C LEU A 3 -12.73 -12.75 0.10
N VAL A 4 -13.34 -12.24 1.16
CA VAL A 4 -14.78 -12.01 1.19
C VAL A 4 -15.09 -10.81 0.30
N ASP A 5 -16.09 -10.93 -0.58
CA ASP A 5 -16.40 -9.92 -1.61
C ASP A 5 -16.66 -8.52 -1.04
N THR A 6 -17.21 -8.42 0.17
CA THR A 6 -17.48 -7.14 0.85
C THR A 6 -16.23 -6.39 1.29
N LEU A 7 -15.10 -7.08 1.41
CA LEU A 7 -13.82 -6.49 1.82
C LEU A 7 -12.89 -6.24 0.64
N LYS A 8 -13.27 -6.65 -0.58
CA LYS A 8 -12.44 -6.54 -1.77
C LYS A 8 -12.56 -5.15 -2.38
N ILE A 9 -11.42 -4.49 -2.62
CA ILE A 9 -11.34 -3.27 -3.42
C ILE A 9 -11.67 -3.64 -4.87
N LYS A 10 -12.77 -3.11 -5.41
CA LYS A 10 -13.23 -3.44 -6.77
C LYS A 10 -12.70 -2.47 -7.81
N SER A 11 -12.40 -1.23 -7.41
CA SER A 11 -11.87 -0.22 -8.31
C SER A 11 -10.37 -0.38 -8.48
N TYR A 12 -9.95 -0.64 -9.72
CA TYR A 12 -8.54 -0.68 -10.06
C TYR A 12 -7.84 0.67 -9.81
N GLU A 13 -8.53 1.77 -10.11
CA GLU A 13 -8.02 3.11 -9.87
C GLU A 13 -7.82 3.40 -8.38
N LYS A 14 -8.68 2.86 -7.49
CA LYS A 14 -8.47 2.97 -6.04
C LYS A 14 -7.26 2.18 -5.57
N ILE A 15 -6.97 1.03 -6.18
CA ILE A 15 -5.74 0.27 -5.90
C ILE A 15 -4.51 1.06 -6.35
N LYS A 16 -4.54 1.67 -7.54
CA LYS A 16 -3.46 2.54 -8.01
C LYS A 16 -3.24 3.73 -7.10
N GLU A 17 -4.31 4.42 -6.73
CA GLU A 17 -4.29 5.57 -5.82
C GLU A 17 -3.64 5.16 -4.49
N PHE A 18 -4.09 4.06 -3.90
CA PHE A 18 -3.54 3.54 -2.65
C PHE A 18 -2.04 3.22 -2.76
N LEU A 19 -1.62 2.44 -3.76
CA LEU A 19 -0.22 2.07 -3.97
C LEU A 19 0.69 3.29 -4.16
N ASN A 20 0.19 4.35 -4.78
CA ASN A 20 0.96 5.57 -4.98
C ASN A 20 0.98 6.51 -3.76
N GLN A 21 0.05 6.35 -2.82
CA GLN A 21 0.11 7.03 -1.51
C GLN A 21 1.02 6.32 -0.50
N GLU A 22 1.20 5.00 -0.60
CA GLU A 22 2.02 4.26 0.35
C GLU A 22 3.52 4.44 0.14
N HIS A 23 4.25 4.85 1.17
CA HIS A 23 5.69 5.10 1.08
C HIS A 23 6.52 3.83 1.07
N VAL A 24 6.07 2.74 1.70
CA VAL A 24 6.85 1.51 1.83
C VAL A 24 5.99 0.33 1.41
N GLY A 25 6.56 -0.55 0.60
CA GLY A 25 6.00 -1.87 0.32
C GLY A 25 7.00 -2.96 0.66
N ARG A 26 6.52 -4.18 0.85
CA ARG A 26 7.33 -5.35 1.20
C ARG A 26 7.40 -6.29 0.02
N ILE A 27 8.58 -6.48 -0.54
CA ILE A 27 8.82 -7.51 -1.53
C ILE A 27 9.22 -8.81 -0.82
N SER A 28 8.60 -9.92 -1.21
CA SER A 28 8.96 -11.27 -0.81
C SER A 28 9.59 -12.00 -2.00
N SER A 29 10.82 -12.49 -1.82
CA SER A 29 11.51 -13.38 -2.76
C SER A 29 11.82 -14.71 -2.08
N ILE A 30 12.10 -15.78 -2.84
CA ILE A 30 12.39 -17.10 -2.28
C ILE A 30 13.89 -17.39 -2.44
N ASP A 31 14.56 -17.70 -1.33
CA ASP A 31 15.97 -18.06 -1.33
C ASP A 31 16.21 -19.48 -1.88
N VAL A 32 17.49 -19.86 -2.01
CA VAL A 32 17.88 -21.19 -2.53
C VAL A 32 17.44 -22.36 -1.66
N ASN A 33 17.16 -22.12 -0.37
CA ASN A 33 16.74 -23.12 0.59
C ASN A 33 15.19 -23.17 0.71
N GLY A 34 14.48 -22.31 -0.03
CA GLY A 34 13.03 -22.23 -0.01
C GLY A 34 12.46 -21.29 1.06
N PHE A 35 13.27 -20.52 1.77
CA PHE A 35 12.79 -19.53 2.74
C PHE A 35 12.33 -18.24 2.03
N PRO A 36 11.22 -17.64 2.48
CA PRO A 36 10.82 -16.32 2.00
C PRO A 36 11.66 -15.23 2.66
N GLN A 37 12.38 -14.46 1.86
CA GLN A 37 13.01 -13.20 2.28
C GLN A 37 12.04 -12.04 2.04
N ILE A 38 11.68 -11.31 3.09
CA ILE A 38 10.76 -10.16 3.03
C ILE A 38 11.53 -8.89 3.37
N ILE A 39 11.52 -7.90 2.47
CA ILE A 39 12.28 -6.66 2.64
C ILE A 39 11.37 -5.44 2.38
N PRO A 40 11.32 -4.45 3.30
CA PRO A 40 10.67 -3.17 3.05
C PRO A 40 11.48 -2.34 2.06
N MET A 41 10.80 -1.80 1.04
CA MET A 41 11.41 -1.04 -0.04
C MET A 41 10.53 0.15 -0.43
N ASN A 42 11.18 1.25 -0.80
CA ASN A 42 10.52 2.31 -1.55
C ASN A 42 10.16 1.81 -2.95
N PHE A 43 8.99 2.22 -3.43
CA PHE A 43 8.43 1.73 -4.68
C PHE A 43 7.53 2.78 -5.35
N ILE A 44 7.30 2.61 -6.64
CA ILE A 44 6.30 3.34 -7.41
C ILE A 44 5.45 2.36 -8.21
N PHE A 45 4.15 2.62 -8.35
CA PHE A 45 3.27 1.86 -9.23
C PHE A 45 2.98 2.66 -10.51
N LEU A 46 3.61 2.25 -11.62
CA LEU A 46 3.51 2.91 -12.94
C LEU A 46 3.32 1.86 -14.01
N ASN A 47 2.61 2.19 -15.09
CA ASN A 47 2.41 1.29 -16.24
C ASN A 47 2.00 -0.12 -15.80
N ASP A 48 1.07 -0.16 -14.83
CA ASP A 48 0.50 -1.37 -14.23
C ASP A 48 1.54 -2.34 -13.60
N ALA A 49 2.70 -1.82 -13.20
CA ALA A 49 3.78 -2.57 -12.55
C ALA A 49 4.36 -1.83 -11.34
N VAL A 50 4.90 -2.59 -10.39
CA VAL A 50 5.68 -2.04 -9.26
C VAL A 50 7.14 -1.91 -9.69
N TYR A 51 7.73 -0.73 -9.52
CA TYR A 51 9.16 -0.51 -9.70
C TYR A 51 9.85 -0.21 -8.37
N ILE A 52 11.00 -0.83 -8.15
CA ILE A 52 11.80 -0.72 -6.92
C ILE A 52 13.24 -0.41 -7.29
N HIS A 53 13.81 0.63 -6.70
CA HIS A 53 15.24 0.91 -6.74
C HIS A 53 16.01 -0.03 -5.80
N SER A 54 17.20 -0.48 -6.23
CA SER A 54 18.09 -1.32 -5.44
C SER A 54 19.56 -1.02 -5.74
N HIS A 55 20.42 -1.31 -4.78
CA HIS A 55 21.84 -1.55 -5.06
C HIS A 55 22.02 -2.68 -6.08
N VAL A 56 23.12 -2.70 -6.83
CA VAL A 56 23.41 -3.66 -7.91
C VAL A 56 23.71 -5.09 -7.45
N LYS A 57 23.85 -5.28 -6.14
CA LYS A 57 24.10 -6.58 -5.49
C LYS A 57 23.22 -6.71 -4.26
N GLY A 58 22.79 -7.93 -3.97
CA GLY A 58 22.05 -8.28 -2.76
C GLY A 58 21.25 -9.56 -2.96
N GLU A 59 20.99 -10.26 -1.87
CA GLU A 59 20.33 -11.56 -1.86
C GLU A 59 19.01 -11.57 -2.65
N LYS A 60 18.16 -10.53 -2.54
CA LYS A 60 16.93 -10.44 -3.33
C LYS A 60 17.16 -10.53 -4.85
N LEU A 61 18.27 -9.97 -5.36
CA LEU A 61 18.56 -10.01 -6.79
C LEU A 61 18.99 -11.41 -7.20
N ASP A 62 19.77 -12.08 -6.35
CA ASP A 62 20.16 -13.48 -6.55
C ASP A 62 18.92 -14.39 -6.50
N ASN A 63 18.01 -14.15 -5.56
CA ASN A 63 16.74 -14.86 -5.43
C ASN A 63 15.88 -14.67 -6.68
N ILE A 64 15.65 -13.42 -7.11
CA ILE A 64 14.87 -13.09 -8.32
C ILE A 64 15.49 -13.71 -9.57
N SER A 65 16.82 -13.76 -9.68
CA SER A 65 17.51 -14.35 -10.84
C SER A 65 17.27 -15.86 -10.95
N LYS A 66 17.07 -16.56 -9.82
CA LYS A 66 16.83 -18.00 -9.74
C LYS A 66 15.34 -18.35 -9.77
N ASN A 67 14.52 -17.53 -9.12
CA ASN A 67 13.08 -17.65 -9.08
C ASN A 67 12.45 -16.25 -9.10
N ASN A 68 11.92 -15.90 -10.27
CA ASN A 68 11.32 -14.59 -10.50
C ASN A 68 9.90 -14.42 -9.93
N LYS A 69 9.32 -15.46 -9.30
CA LYS A 69 8.02 -15.34 -8.64
C LYS A 69 8.19 -14.63 -7.30
N VAL A 70 7.56 -13.47 -7.16
CA VAL A 70 7.63 -12.65 -5.95
C VAL A 70 6.26 -12.35 -5.40
N GLY A 71 6.19 -12.16 -4.08
CA GLY A 71 5.10 -11.45 -3.43
C GLY A 71 5.44 -9.97 -3.30
N PHE A 72 4.45 -9.11 -3.40
CA PHE A 72 4.58 -7.71 -3.00
C PHE A 72 3.35 -7.30 -2.20
N GLU A 73 3.55 -6.49 -1.16
CA GLU A 73 2.47 -6.05 -0.30
C GLU A 73 2.69 -4.61 0.15
N ALA A 74 1.60 -3.85 0.24
CA ALA A 74 1.59 -2.54 0.88
C ALA A 74 0.30 -2.42 1.70
N ASP A 75 0.39 -1.82 2.89
CA ASP A 75 -0.71 -1.64 3.82
C ASP A 75 -0.68 -0.27 4.50
N ARG A 76 -1.85 0.11 4.99
CA ARG A 76 -2.06 1.26 5.88
C ARG A 76 -2.98 0.84 7.00
N GLU A 77 -2.48 0.83 8.23
CA GLU A 77 -3.32 0.82 9.42
C GLU A 77 -4.05 2.17 9.51
N LEU A 78 -5.37 2.12 9.66
CA LEU A 78 -6.20 3.31 9.83
C LEU A 78 -6.45 3.55 11.31
N GLU A 79 -6.99 2.55 12.02
CA GLU A 79 -7.32 2.71 13.43
C GLU A 79 -7.42 1.36 14.13
N PHE A 80 -6.67 1.23 15.23
CA PHE A 80 -6.89 0.13 16.17
C PHE A 80 -8.16 0.40 16.98
N LEU A 81 -9.07 -0.57 16.98
CA LEU A 81 -10.35 -0.54 17.69
C LEU A 81 -10.22 -1.39 18.96
N PRO A 82 -10.07 -0.77 20.14
CA PRO A 82 -9.99 -1.52 21.39
C PRO A 82 -11.32 -2.23 21.66
N SER A 83 -11.26 -3.39 22.31
CA SER A 83 -12.47 -4.21 22.53
C SER A 83 -13.57 -3.48 23.32
N TYR A 84 -13.21 -2.54 24.20
CA TYR A 84 -14.15 -1.73 24.96
C TYR A 84 -14.98 -0.77 24.09
N PHE A 85 -14.66 -0.62 22.80
CA PHE A 85 -15.58 0.02 21.87
C PHE A 85 -16.88 -0.78 21.79
N GLU A 86 -16.83 -2.10 21.85
CA GLU A 86 -18.02 -2.97 21.80
C GLU A 86 -18.41 -3.47 23.20
N ASP A 87 -17.47 -4.07 23.94
CA ASP A 87 -17.71 -4.58 25.30
C ASP A 87 -16.44 -4.45 26.17
N PRO A 88 -16.49 -3.72 27.30
CA PRO A 88 -15.33 -3.53 28.18
C PRO A 88 -14.84 -4.81 28.87
N HIS A 89 -15.64 -5.89 28.87
CA HIS A 89 -15.32 -7.15 29.51
C HIS A 89 -15.03 -8.30 28.53
N ASN A 90 -15.01 -8.05 27.22
CA ASN A 90 -14.74 -9.06 26.21
C ASN A 90 -13.56 -8.68 25.29
N ALA A 91 -12.36 -9.18 25.59
CA ALA A 91 -11.15 -8.89 24.82
C ALA A 91 -11.16 -9.39 23.36
N SER A 92 -12.06 -10.31 22.99
CA SER A 92 -12.12 -10.87 21.64
C SER A 92 -12.70 -9.92 20.58
N LEU A 93 -13.26 -8.78 21.01
CA LEU A 93 -13.89 -7.78 20.13
C LEU A 93 -12.92 -6.68 19.67
N ALA A 94 -11.64 -6.76 20.03
CA ALA A 94 -10.64 -5.85 19.49
C ALA A 94 -10.47 -6.09 17.98
N ASP A 95 -10.31 -5.02 17.22
CA ASP A 95 -10.25 -5.08 15.77
C ASP A 95 -9.37 -3.96 15.20
N THR A 96 -9.20 -3.91 13.89
CA THR A 96 -8.41 -2.87 13.21
C THR A 96 -9.04 -2.51 11.88
N LEU A 97 -9.18 -1.21 11.64
CA LEU A 97 -9.49 -0.67 10.32
C LEU A 97 -8.19 -0.53 9.53
N TYR A 98 -8.17 -0.99 8.29
CA TYR A 98 -6.98 -0.98 7.45
C TYR A 98 -7.33 -1.06 5.97
N ILE A 99 -6.32 -0.75 5.15
CA ILE A 99 -6.33 -0.98 3.71
C ILE A 99 -5.04 -1.70 3.35
N SER A 100 -5.11 -2.70 2.47
CA SER A 100 -3.91 -3.37 1.96
C SER A 100 -4.07 -3.82 0.52
N VAL A 101 -2.95 -3.94 -0.18
CA VAL A 101 -2.87 -4.49 -1.54
C VAL A 101 -1.80 -5.57 -1.55
N VAL A 102 -2.18 -6.76 -2.02
CA VAL A 102 -1.29 -7.90 -2.17
C VAL A 102 -1.17 -8.26 -3.64
N ILE A 103 0.06 -8.32 -4.12
CA ILE A 103 0.43 -8.66 -5.48
C ILE A 103 1.20 -9.99 -5.46
N LYS A 104 0.80 -10.91 -6.33
CA LYS A 104 1.67 -12.01 -6.76
C LYS A 104 2.17 -11.64 -8.14
N GLY A 105 3.47 -11.57 -8.34
CA GLY A 105 4.03 -11.02 -9.56
C GLY A 105 5.23 -11.78 -10.08
N ILE A 106 5.61 -11.44 -11.31
CA ILE A 106 6.85 -11.87 -11.95
C ILE A 106 7.82 -10.68 -11.92
N ALA A 107 8.95 -10.86 -11.25
CA ALA A 107 10.01 -9.88 -11.13
C ALA A 107 11.02 -9.97 -12.29
N SER A 108 11.49 -8.83 -12.77
CA SER A 108 12.58 -8.74 -13.74
C SER A 108 13.49 -7.56 -13.41
N LEU A 109 14.77 -7.67 -13.76
CA LEU A 109 15.68 -6.53 -13.73
C LEU A 109 15.50 -5.71 -15.00
N VAL A 110 15.30 -4.40 -14.84
CA VAL A 110 15.14 -3.48 -15.97
C VAL A 110 16.52 -3.20 -16.58
N SER A 111 16.71 -3.64 -17.83
CA SER A 111 17.93 -3.43 -18.62
C SER A 111 17.83 -2.24 -19.57
N ASP A 112 16.62 -1.93 -20.04
CA ASP A 112 16.37 -0.76 -20.89
C ASP A 112 16.62 0.54 -20.12
N ARG A 113 17.37 1.45 -20.74
CA ARG A 113 17.80 2.69 -20.06
C ARG A 113 16.65 3.68 -19.91
N ASP A 114 15.75 3.74 -20.87
CA ASP A 114 14.63 4.68 -20.83
C ASP A 114 13.58 4.23 -19.80
N GLU A 115 13.25 2.93 -19.75
CA GLU A 115 12.39 2.36 -18.70
C GLU A 115 12.99 2.53 -17.30
N LYS A 116 14.31 2.35 -17.17
CA LYS A 116 15.01 2.58 -15.90
C LYS A 116 14.95 4.03 -15.45
N THR A 117 15.14 4.96 -16.38
CA THR A 117 14.98 6.40 -16.12
C THR A 117 13.57 6.75 -15.72
N LEU A 118 12.56 6.23 -16.42
CA LEU A 118 11.15 6.41 -16.09
C LEU A 118 10.86 5.96 -14.65
N ALA A 119 11.27 4.75 -14.29
CA ALA A 119 11.05 4.20 -12.96
C ALA A 119 11.71 5.03 -11.85
N LEU A 120 12.97 5.46 -12.05
CA LEU A 120 13.71 6.24 -11.06
C LEU A 120 13.15 7.66 -10.92
N ASN A 121 12.76 8.31 -12.02
CA ASN A 121 12.11 9.62 -11.96
C ASN A 121 10.73 9.52 -11.30
N GLY A 122 9.95 8.47 -11.57
CA GLY A 122 8.68 8.26 -10.90
C GLY A 122 8.81 8.02 -9.39
N LEU A 123 9.90 7.39 -8.95
CA LEU A 123 10.24 7.37 -7.51
C LEU A 123 10.49 8.78 -6.99
N MET A 124 11.31 9.59 -7.69
CA MET A 124 11.57 10.96 -7.26
C MET A 124 10.30 11.81 -7.19
N GLU A 125 9.40 11.70 -8.17
CA GLU A 125 8.11 12.41 -8.17
C GLU A 125 7.24 12.04 -6.95
N LYS A 126 7.24 10.76 -6.55
CA LYS A 126 6.49 10.29 -5.38
C LYS A 126 7.12 10.69 -4.05
N TYR A 127 8.44 10.57 -3.91
CA TYR A 127 9.12 10.76 -2.63
C TYR A 127 9.63 12.18 -2.38
N GLN A 128 9.79 12.97 -3.44
CA GLN A 128 10.21 14.37 -3.40
C GLN A 128 9.32 15.21 -4.34
N PRO A 129 7.99 15.25 -4.10
CA PRO A 129 7.04 15.93 -4.98
C PRO A 129 7.26 17.45 -5.08
N GLU A 130 7.92 18.05 -4.09
CA GLU A 130 8.31 19.46 -4.09
C GLU A 130 9.36 19.81 -5.15
N GLY A 131 10.00 18.81 -5.77
CA GLY A 131 11.07 19.01 -6.73
C GLY A 131 12.41 19.31 -6.05
N TYR A 132 13.15 20.32 -6.53
CA TYR A 132 14.54 20.64 -6.15
C TYR A 132 15.61 19.66 -6.66
N TYR A 133 15.36 19.05 -7.81
CA TYR A 133 16.33 18.23 -8.54
C TYR A 133 16.08 18.35 -10.04
N ASP A 134 17.14 18.14 -10.82
CA ASP A 134 17.00 17.90 -12.26
C ASP A 134 16.62 16.42 -12.50
N PRO A 135 15.60 16.13 -13.34
CA PRO A 135 15.23 14.75 -13.65
C PRO A 135 16.38 13.96 -14.28
N LEU A 136 16.47 12.67 -13.95
CA LEU A 136 17.44 11.78 -14.54
C LEU A 136 17.22 11.68 -16.06
N GLN A 137 18.31 11.66 -16.81
CA GLN A 137 18.33 11.46 -18.26
C GLN A 137 18.91 10.08 -18.58
N SER A 138 18.41 9.44 -19.64
CA SER A 138 18.81 8.07 -19.99
C SER A 138 20.27 7.93 -20.39
N ASN A 139 20.99 9.01 -20.70
CA ASN A 139 22.43 9.01 -20.94
C ASN A 139 23.30 9.10 -19.66
N MET A 140 22.71 9.30 -18.49
CA MET A 140 23.47 9.50 -17.24
C MET A 140 24.16 8.20 -16.78
N ARG A 141 25.43 8.33 -16.37
CA ARG A 141 26.24 7.19 -15.89
C ARG A 141 25.73 6.58 -14.58
N VAL A 142 25.04 7.36 -13.76
CA VAL A 142 24.47 6.89 -12.47
C VAL A 142 23.52 5.71 -12.65
N LEU A 143 22.86 5.60 -13.81
CA LEU A 143 22.00 4.47 -14.14
C LEU A 143 22.75 3.13 -14.16
N ASN A 144 24.08 3.12 -14.31
CA ASN A 144 24.88 1.90 -14.26
C ASN A 144 25.22 1.46 -12.82
N ALA A 145 25.07 2.36 -11.85
CA ALA A 145 25.43 2.13 -10.45
C ALA A 145 24.26 1.61 -9.59
N VAL A 146 23.07 1.50 -10.18
CA VAL A 146 21.84 1.05 -9.50
C VAL A 146 21.16 -0.05 -10.29
N SER A 147 20.30 -0.81 -9.63
CA SER A 147 19.39 -1.77 -10.27
C SER A 147 17.95 -1.30 -10.06
N VAL A 148 17.10 -1.58 -11.04
CA VAL A 148 15.65 -1.40 -10.91
C VAL A 148 15.00 -2.77 -11.09
N ILE A 149 14.18 -3.15 -10.12
CA ILE A 149 13.34 -4.35 -10.17
C ILE A 149 11.96 -3.90 -10.61
N LYS A 150 11.44 -4.52 -11.66
CA LYS A 150 10.05 -4.42 -12.10
C LYS A 150 9.30 -5.65 -11.65
N ILE A 151 8.13 -5.49 -11.04
CA ILE A 151 7.22 -6.58 -10.69
C ILE A 151 5.96 -6.42 -11.53
N THR A 152 5.76 -7.34 -12.47
CA THR A 152 4.53 -7.40 -13.27
C THR A 152 3.50 -8.24 -12.53
N PRO A 153 2.35 -7.70 -12.10
CA PRO A 153 1.33 -8.45 -11.39
C PRO A 153 0.78 -9.62 -12.23
N GLN A 154 0.68 -10.79 -11.60
CA GLN A 154 -0.14 -11.93 -12.07
C GLN A 154 -1.50 -11.90 -11.37
N THR A 155 -1.51 -11.53 -10.10
CA THR A 155 -2.72 -11.16 -9.35
C THR A 155 -2.46 -9.88 -8.60
N LEU A 156 -3.49 -9.06 -8.49
CA LEU A 156 -3.48 -7.79 -7.76
C LEU A 156 -4.79 -7.72 -7.00
N ASP A 157 -4.70 -7.94 -5.68
CA ASP A 157 -5.85 -8.06 -4.80
C ASP A 157 -5.79 -6.94 -3.74
N GLY A 158 -6.77 -6.03 -3.77
CA GLY A 158 -6.93 -5.02 -2.74
C GLY A 158 -7.97 -5.43 -1.69
N LYS A 159 -7.71 -5.10 -0.42
CA LYS A 159 -8.61 -5.30 0.70
C LYS A 159 -8.76 -4.00 1.49
N TYR A 160 -9.97 -3.67 1.88
CA TYR A 160 -10.25 -2.54 2.77
C TYR A 160 -11.22 -2.98 3.86
N LYS A 161 -11.01 -2.48 5.08
CA LYS A 161 -11.88 -2.69 6.23
C LYS A 161 -12.05 -1.36 6.93
N ILE A 162 -13.19 -0.72 6.67
CA ILE A 162 -13.54 0.63 7.12
C ILE A 162 -14.94 0.69 7.76
N GLY A 163 -15.47 -0.48 8.14
CA GLY A 163 -16.84 -0.60 8.67
C GLY A 163 -17.93 -0.69 7.60
N GLN A 164 -17.57 -0.99 6.34
CA GLN A 164 -18.52 -1.02 5.20
C GLN A 164 -19.61 -2.10 5.28
N HIS A 165 -19.50 -3.05 6.21
CA HIS A 165 -20.51 -4.08 6.47
C HIS A 165 -21.48 -3.69 7.60
N MET A 166 -21.17 -2.62 8.35
CA MET A 166 -21.99 -2.14 9.46
C MET A 166 -23.19 -1.37 8.92
N ASN A 167 -24.31 -1.40 9.64
CA ASN A 167 -25.41 -0.48 9.36
C ASN A 167 -24.99 0.97 9.72
N SER A 168 -25.74 1.95 9.22
CA SER A 168 -25.41 3.37 9.38
C SER A 168 -25.32 3.83 10.84
N LYS A 169 -26.14 3.27 11.73
CA LYS A 169 -26.15 3.63 13.16
C LYS A 169 -24.87 3.15 13.84
N ASP A 170 -24.50 1.89 13.64
CA ASP A 170 -23.31 1.31 14.27
C ASP A 170 -22.04 1.93 13.72
N ARG A 171 -22.01 2.23 12.41
CA ARG A 171 -20.88 2.92 11.78
C ARG A 171 -20.73 4.36 12.28
N MET A 172 -21.83 5.08 12.50
CA MET A 172 -21.80 6.40 13.13
C MET A 172 -21.30 6.33 14.58
N ASN A 173 -21.77 5.36 15.37
CA ASN A 173 -21.30 5.15 16.74
C ASN A 173 -19.79 4.87 16.78
N LEU A 174 -19.29 4.03 15.86
CA LEU A 174 -17.87 3.76 15.71
C LEU A 174 -17.11 5.04 15.37
N ALA A 175 -17.59 5.83 14.40
CA ALA A 175 -16.98 7.08 13.99
C ALA A 175 -16.89 8.09 15.16
N GLN A 176 -17.93 8.21 15.98
CA GLN A 176 -17.90 9.04 17.20
C GLN A 176 -16.89 8.54 18.23
N LYS A 177 -16.77 7.22 18.43
CA LYS A 177 -15.76 6.63 19.33
C LYS A 177 -14.34 6.91 18.83
N ILE A 178 -14.10 6.82 17.52
CA ILE A 178 -12.81 7.16 16.89
C ILE A 178 -12.50 8.64 17.09
N LEU A 179 -13.46 9.53 16.81
CA LEU A 179 -13.32 10.97 17.02
C LEU A 179 -12.95 11.30 18.48
N LYS A 180 -13.67 10.68 19.44
CA LYS A 180 -13.42 10.87 20.87
C LYS A 180 -12.07 10.31 21.33
N LYS A 181 -11.65 9.16 20.78
CA LYS A 181 -10.33 8.56 21.05
C LYS A 181 -9.21 9.50 20.59
N ASN A 182 -9.44 10.27 19.52
CA ASN A 182 -8.54 11.29 18.99
C ASN A 182 -7.09 10.78 18.81
N SER A 183 -6.96 9.61 18.20
CA SER A 183 -5.66 9.05 17.83
C SER A 183 -4.99 9.93 16.75
N PRO A 184 -3.67 9.80 16.52
CA PRO A 184 -3.01 10.52 15.43
C PRO A 184 -3.61 10.27 14.04
N THR A 185 -4.25 9.12 13.84
CA THR A 185 -4.85 8.71 12.56
C THR A 185 -6.35 9.00 12.47
N ALA A 186 -7.03 9.33 13.59
CA ALA A 186 -8.49 9.42 13.69
C ALA A 186 -9.12 10.28 12.59
N LYS A 187 -8.61 11.50 12.36
CA LYS A 187 -9.15 12.41 11.34
C LYS A 187 -9.08 11.82 9.92
N ASN A 188 -7.95 11.20 9.57
CA ASN A 188 -7.77 10.58 8.27
C ASN A 188 -8.63 9.33 8.13
N THR A 189 -8.74 8.53 9.19
CA THR A 189 -9.61 7.36 9.24
C THR A 189 -11.07 7.74 9.03
N LEU A 190 -11.57 8.77 9.72
CA LEU A 190 -12.93 9.27 9.55
C LEU A 190 -13.20 9.71 8.12
N LYS A 191 -12.28 10.46 7.51
CA LYS A 191 -12.38 10.85 6.11
C LYS A 191 -12.44 9.65 5.17
N ILE A 192 -11.57 8.66 5.36
CA ILE A 192 -11.56 7.40 4.59
C ILE A 192 -12.83 6.58 4.80
N MET A 193 -13.44 6.67 5.98
CA MET A 193 -14.74 6.06 6.29
C MET A 193 -15.93 6.84 5.71
N GLY A 194 -15.73 8.03 5.14
CA GLY A 194 -16.78 8.88 4.56
C GLY A 194 -17.37 9.92 5.52
N PHE A 195 -16.70 10.22 6.62
CA PHE A 195 -17.16 11.17 7.64
C PHE A 195 -16.33 12.47 7.65
N GLU A 196 -17.01 13.58 7.88
CA GLU A 196 -16.40 14.90 8.09
C GLU A 196 -17.05 15.60 9.30
N GLU A 197 -16.27 16.46 9.95
CA GLU A 197 -16.77 17.31 11.04
C GLU A 197 -17.25 18.64 10.46
N ILE A 198 -18.56 18.89 10.54
CA ILE A 198 -19.23 20.10 10.05
C ILE A 198 -19.96 20.72 11.23
N ASP A 199 -19.68 21.99 11.54
CA ASP A 199 -20.27 22.71 12.67
C ASP A 199 -20.10 21.99 14.04
N CYS A 200 -18.92 21.38 14.26
CA CYS A 200 -18.62 20.54 15.44
C CYS A 200 -19.47 19.26 15.56
N GLU A 201 -20.15 18.85 14.49
CA GLU A 201 -20.89 17.59 14.41
C GLU A 201 -20.28 16.68 13.34
N LEU A 202 -20.13 15.39 13.68
CA LEU A 202 -19.67 14.39 12.74
C LEU A 202 -20.81 13.96 11.82
N ARG A 203 -20.63 14.11 10.51
CA ARG A 203 -21.63 13.76 9.48
C ARG A 203 -21.02 12.80 8.46
N MET A 204 -21.80 11.82 8.03
CA MET A 204 -21.44 11.00 6.87
C MET A 204 -21.74 11.81 5.61
N VAL A 205 -20.71 12.10 4.82
CA VAL A 205 -20.79 12.92 3.60
C VAL A 205 -20.59 12.10 2.33
N ASP A 206 -20.00 10.92 2.46
CA ASP A 206 -19.76 9.98 1.36
C ASP A 206 -19.90 8.54 1.86
N GLU A 207 -20.26 7.62 0.96
CA GLU A 207 -20.25 6.18 1.21
C GLU A 207 -19.12 5.59 0.35
N PRO A 208 -17.89 5.54 0.86
CA PRO A 208 -16.70 5.27 0.07
C PRO A 208 -16.72 3.84 -0.49
N ILE A 209 -16.79 3.74 -1.81
CA ILE A 209 -16.64 2.48 -2.54
C ILE A 209 -15.20 2.38 -3.03
N TRP A 210 -14.45 1.47 -2.41
CA TRP A 210 -13.10 1.09 -2.83
C TRP A 210 -13.15 -0.05 -3.85
#